data_AF-A0A836FFL1-F1
#
_entry.id   AF-A0A836FFL1-F1
#
_cell.length_a   1.000
_cell.length_b   1.000
_cell.length_c   1.000
_cell.angle_alpha   90.00
_cell.angle_beta   90.00
_cell.angle_gamma   90.00
#
_symmetry.space_group_name_H-M   'P 1'
#
loop_
_entity.id
_entity.type
_entity.pdbx_description
1 polymer ?
#
loop_
_entity_poly.entity_id
_entity_poly.type
_entity_poly.pdbx_seq_one_letter_code
_entity_poly.pdbx_strand_id
1 'polypeptide(L)'
;MIQKQGHWVPYELKPRDIERRFGTCELLLQRQRRKDFLMHPHRPQNQTTLRPHVAKPVKTYLETLKWEVLPHPLYSPDIAPSDFHLFRSMAHGLADRRFHSYEEAQKWIDSWIASKDMSFFRRGIHVLPERWEKVVSSDGQYFK
;
A
#
# COMPACT_ATOMS: atom_id res chain seq x y z
N MET A 1 18.56 22.44 -5.72
CA MET A 1 18.95 21.03 -5.40
C MET A 1 18.38 20.69 -4.05
N ILE A 2 17.34 19.86 -3.98
CA ILE A 2 16.75 19.44 -2.69
C ILE A 2 17.49 18.16 -2.30
N GLN A 3 18.27 18.23 -1.21
CA GLN A 3 18.84 17.04 -0.59
C GLN A 3 17.69 16.16 -0.08
N LYS A 4 17.44 15.05 -0.80
CA LYS A 4 16.59 13.99 -0.28
C LYS A 4 17.38 13.27 0.80
N GLN A 5 17.22 13.68 2.06
CA GLN A 5 17.48 12.75 3.16
C GLN A 5 16.66 11.49 2.89
N GLY A 6 17.24 10.31 3.10
CA GLY A 6 16.70 9.02 2.65
C GLY A 6 15.37 8.56 3.27
N HIS A 7 14.51 9.49 3.68
CA HIS A 7 13.09 9.26 3.93
C HIS A 7 12.30 9.51 2.64
N TRP A 8 11.71 8.44 2.12
CA TRP A 8 10.76 8.47 1.00
C TRP A 8 9.42 9.15 1.36
N VAL A 9 9.31 9.75 2.54
CA VAL A 9 8.09 10.33 3.06
C VAL A 9 8.38 11.76 3.56
N PRO A 10 7.67 12.78 3.06
CA PRO A 10 8.02 14.19 3.29
C PRO A 10 7.55 14.73 4.65
N TYR A 11 7.06 13.89 5.56
CA TYR A 11 6.51 14.30 6.85
C TYR A 11 6.89 13.32 7.95
N GLU A 12 7.07 13.85 9.16
CA GLU A 12 7.24 13.06 10.38
C GLU A 12 5.88 12.55 10.86
N LEU A 13 5.85 11.32 11.36
CA LEU A 13 4.63 10.75 11.92
C LEU A 13 4.39 11.30 13.32
N LYS A 14 3.13 11.64 13.61
CA LYS A 14 2.73 11.97 14.99
C LYS A 14 2.75 10.70 15.84
N PRO A 15 2.96 10.80 17.17
CA PRO A 15 2.95 9.62 18.07
C PRO A 15 1.73 8.71 17.89
N ARG A 16 0.55 9.31 17.70
CA ARG A 16 -0.69 8.58 17.43
C ARG A 16 -0.67 7.79 16.12
N ASP A 17 -0.04 8.33 15.09
CA ASP A 17 0.04 7.67 13.78
C ASP A 17 1.08 6.54 13.80
N ILE A 18 2.15 6.70 14.59
CA ILE A 18 3.14 5.64 14.88
C ILE A 18 2.47 4.46 15.59
N GLU A 19 1.74 4.73 16.67
CA GLU A 19 1.02 3.69 17.44
C GLU A 19 0.00 2.95 16.55
N ARG A 20 -0.76 3.68 15.73
CA ARG A 20 -1.70 3.09 14.76
C ARG A 20 -1.00 2.21 13.72
N ARG A 21 0.14 2.66 13.20
CA ARG A 21 0.97 1.90 12.26
C ARG A 21 1.46 0.61 12.88
N PHE A 22 2.02 0.69 14.08
CA PHE A 22 2.50 -0.46 14.86
C PHE A 22 1.37 -1.48 15.07
N GLY A 23 0.26 -1.07 15.70
CA GLY A 23 -0.83 -1.98 16.03
C GLY A 23 -1.50 -2.60 14.81
N THR A 24 -1.58 -1.86 13.70
CA THR A 24 -2.12 -2.40 12.44
C THR A 24 -1.20 -3.45 11.83
N CYS A 25 0.12 -3.22 11.82
CA CYS A 25 1.08 -4.19 11.27
C CYS A 25 1.18 -5.45 12.13
N GLU A 26 1.16 -5.32 13.46
CA GLU A 26 1.05 -6.47 14.37
C GLU A 26 -0.19 -7.31 14.08
N LEU A 27 -1.36 -6.67 13.95
CA LEU A 27 -2.62 -7.36 13.63
C LEU A 27 -2.52 -8.11 12.28
N LEU A 28 -1.95 -7.48 11.25
CA LEU A 28 -1.78 -8.09 9.93
C LEU A 28 -0.82 -9.29 9.98
N LEU A 29 0.27 -9.23 10.75
CA LEU A 29 1.17 -10.35 10.95
C LEU A 29 0.52 -11.52 11.69
N GLN A 30 -0.22 -11.23 12.75
CA GLN A 30 -1.00 -12.26 13.46
C GLN A 30 -2.03 -12.93 12.55
N ARG A 31 -2.67 -12.15 11.67
CA ARG A 31 -3.59 -12.68 10.64
C ARG A 31 -2.87 -13.55 9.62
N GLN A 32 -1.73 -13.12 9.08
CA GLN A 32 -0.93 -13.90 8.13
C GLN A 32 -0.48 -15.26 8.71
N ARG A 33 -0.20 -15.34 10.01
CA ARG A 33 0.23 -16.57 10.69
C ARG A 33 -0.91 -17.55 10.95
N ARG A 34 -2.16 -17.09 10.97
CA ARG A 34 -3.33 -17.97 11.00
C ARG A 34 -3.61 -18.40 9.57
N LYS A 35 -3.69 -19.70 9.31
CA LYS A 35 -3.74 -20.33 7.98
C LYS A 35 -4.87 -19.89 7.03
N ASP A 36 -5.72 -18.93 7.44
CA ASP A 36 -6.94 -18.49 6.77
C ASP A 36 -6.90 -17.00 6.39
N PHE A 37 -5.79 -16.51 5.83
CA PHE A 37 -5.59 -15.10 5.46
C PHE A 37 -6.65 -14.53 4.48
N LEU A 38 -7.50 -15.37 3.87
CA LEU A 38 -8.49 -14.96 2.85
C LEU A 38 -9.96 -15.30 3.19
N MET A 39 -10.31 -15.83 4.38
CA MET A 39 -11.61 -16.52 4.54
C MET A 39 -12.48 -16.14 5.75
N HIS A 40 -12.13 -15.16 6.58
CA HIS A 40 -13.00 -14.84 7.74
C HIS A 40 -13.51 -13.39 7.76
N PRO A 41 -14.84 -13.18 7.71
CA PRO A 41 -15.42 -11.85 7.89
C PRO A 41 -15.34 -11.47 9.36
N HIS A 42 -14.57 -10.42 9.66
CA HIS A 42 -14.69 -9.74 10.95
C HIS A 42 -14.73 -8.23 10.81
N ARG A 43 -15.49 -7.66 11.75
CA ARG A 43 -15.96 -6.27 11.90
C ARG A 43 -15.05 -5.22 11.24
N PRO A 44 -15.61 -4.27 10.46
CA PRO A 44 -14.83 -3.13 9.97
C PRO A 44 -14.42 -2.27 11.17
N GLN A 45 -13.17 -2.40 11.61
CA GLN A 45 -12.55 -1.41 12.48
C GLN A 45 -12.14 -0.21 11.64
N ASN A 46 -12.61 0.96 12.09
CA ASN A 46 -12.48 2.23 11.39
C ASN A 46 -11.01 2.62 11.20
N GLN A 47 -10.48 2.55 9.97
CA GLN A 47 -9.35 3.39 9.53
C GLN A 47 -9.51 3.85 8.08
N THR A 48 -9.75 5.15 7.90
CA THR A 48 -8.86 6.12 7.24
C THR A 48 -9.58 7.47 7.17
N THR A 49 -9.05 8.46 7.89
CA THR A 49 -9.53 9.84 7.83
C THR A 49 -9.06 10.46 6.52
N LEU A 50 -10.03 10.98 5.75
CA LEU A 50 -9.95 11.68 4.45
C LEU A 50 -9.86 10.77 3.21
N ARG A 51 -11.02 10.46 2.56
CA ARG A 51 -11.23 10.16 1.11
C ARG A 51 -12.59 9.42 0.84
N PRO A 52 -13.13 9.48 -0.40
CA PRO A 52 -14.42 8.86 -0.78
C PRO A 52 -14.48 7.33 -0.61
N HIS A 53 -13.35 6.63 -0.47
CA HIS A 53 -13.30 5.17 -0.35
C HIS A 53 -13.86 4.62 0.98
N VAL A 54 -14.10 5.47 1.98
CA VAL A 54 -14.73 5.09 3.27
C VAL A 54 -16.21 5.47 3.31
N ALA A 55 -16.73 6.07 2.23
CA ALA A 55 -18.12 6.48 2.17
C ALA A 55 -19.07 5.28 2.32
N LYS A 56 -20.23 5.50 2.95
CA LYS A 56 -21.23 4.46 3.19
C LYS A 56 -21.56 3.64 1.91
N PRO A 57 -21.78 4.27 0.73
CA PRO A 57 -22.08 3.51 -0.49
C PRO A 57 -20.96 2.53 -0.88
N VAL A 58 -19.70 2.93 -0.73
CA VAL A 58 -18.54 2.08 -1.05
C VAL A 58 -18.47 0.90 -0.09
N LYS A 59 -18.69 1.12 1.21
CA LYS A 59 -18.72 0.03 2.21
C LYS A 59 -19.82 -0.98 1.92
N THR A 60 -21.04 -0.51 1.69
CA THR A 60 -22.18 -1.38 1.36
C THR A 60 -21.92 -2.19 0.09
N TYR A 61 -21.28 -1.58 -0.92
CA TYR A 61 -20.91 -2.30 -2.14
C TYR A 61 -19.86 -3.39 -1.90
N LEU A 62 -18.80 -3.10 -1.13
CA LEU A 62 -17.78 -4.09 -0.78
C LEU A 62 -18.34 -5.24 0.07
N GLU A 63 -19.26 -4.95 0.99
CA GLU A 63 -20.00 -5.96 1.76
C GLU A 63 -20.85 -6.85 0.86
N THR A 64 -21.51 -6.28 -0.16
CA THR A 64 -22.28 -7.04 -1.17
C THR A 64 -21.39 -8.00 -1.95
N LEU A 65 -20.18 -7.56 -2.31
CA LEU A 65 -19.18 -8.39 -2.98
C LEU A 65 -18.53 -9.43 -2.04
N LYS A 66 -18.83 -9.38 -0.74
CA LYS A 66 -18.20 -10.20 0.32
C LYS A 66 -16.67 -10.06 0.35
N TRP A 67 -16.15 -8.89 0.00
CA TRP A 67 -14.72 -8.63 0.03
C TRP A 67 -14.27 -8.22 1.43
N GLU A 68 -13.23 -8.88 1.93
CA GLU A 68 -12.58 -8.45 3.17
C GLU A 68 -11.71 -7.21 2.90
N VAL A 69 -11.93 -6.16 3.70
CA VAL A 69 -11.10 -4.95 3.65
C VAL A 69 -10.03 -5.05 4.73
N LEU A 70 -8.77 -5.18 4.31
CA LEU A 70 -7.65 -5.17 5.24
C LEU A 70 -7.46 -3.77 5.85
N PRO A 71 -7.18 -3.68 7.17
CA PRO A 71 -6.88 -2.40 7.78
C PRO A 71 -5.58 -1.83 7.18
N HIS A 72 -5.58 -0.52 6.89
CA HIS A 72 -4.41 0.19 6.40
C HIS A 72 -4.20 1.47 7.23
N PRO A 73 -3.02 1.64 7.85
CA PRO A 73 -2.74 2.82 8.63
C PRO A 73 -2.57 4.04 7.72
N LEU A 74 -2.92 5.21 8.23
CA LEU A 74 -2.67 6.46 7.51
C LEU A 74 -1.18 6.59 7.21
N TYR A 75 -0.89 7.34 6.14
CA TYR A 75 0.48 7.79 5.88
C TYR A 75 1.49 6.66 5.71
N SER A 76 1.07 5.53 5.14
CA SER A 76 1.87 4.31 5.09
C SER A 76 2.11 3.77 3.67
N PRO A 77 2.69 4.60 2.77
CA PRO A 77 2.99 4.17 1.40
C PRO A 77 4.07 3.06 1.38
N ASP A 78 4.91 2.99 2.42
CA ASP A 78 5.94 1.98 2.61
C ASP A 78 5.38 0.56 2.87
N ILE A 79 4.07 0.41 3.10
CA ILE A 79 3.41 -0.90 3.22
C ILE A 79 2.27 -1.08 2.21
N ALA A 80 2.11 -0.16 1.25
CA ALA A 80 1.17 -0.29 0.14
C ALA A 80 1.89 -0.84 -1.10
N PRO A 81 1.56 -2.05 -1.61
CA PRO A 81 2.26 -2.65 -2.75
C PRO A 81 2.20 -1.81 -4.02
N SER A 82 1.11 -1.06 -4.22
CA SER A 82 1.00 -0.09 -5.31
C SER A 82 2.11 0.96 -5.22
N ASP A 83 2.37 1.51 -4.04
CA ASP A 83 3.31 2.62 -3.85
C ASP A 83 4.76 2.13 -3.83
N PHE A 84 5.10 1.17 -2.96
CA PHE A 84 6.50 0.76 -2.77
C PHE A 84 7.06 -0.11 -3.91
N HIS A 85 6.20 -0.75 -4.71
CA HIS A 85 6.61 -1.70 -5.74
C HIS A 85 6.17 -1.27 -7.15
N LEU A 86 4.86 -1.18 -7.41
CA LEU A 86 4.34 -0.92 -8.75
C LEU A 86 4.71 0.48 -9.25
N PHE A 87 4.29 1.52 -8.55
CA PHE A 87 4.54 2.92 -8.91
C PHE A 87 6.00 3.30 -8.77
N ARG A 88 6.71 2.73 -7.78
CA ARG A 88 8.16 2.90 -7.67
C ARG A 88 8.88 2.40 -8.93
N SER A 89 8.53 1.22 -9.42
CA SER A 89 9.10 0.66 -10.66
C SER A 89 8.68 1.48 -11.89
N MET A 90 7.41 1.92 -11.95
CA MET A 90 6.87 2.70 -13.05
C MET A 90 7.53 4.09 -13.14
N ALA A 91 7.79 4.74 -12.01
CA ALA A 91 8.43 6.05 -11.93
C ALA A 91 9.81 6.07 -12.61
N HIS A 92 10.58 4.98 -12.52
CA HIS A 92 11.85 4.84 -13.25
C HIS A 92 11.64 4.84 -14.77
N GLY A 93 10.58 4.21 -15.27
CA GLY A 93 10.25 4.23 -16.70
C GLY A 93 9.67 5.56 -17.19
N LEU A 94 9.11 6.35 -16.28
CA LEU A 94 8.52 7.66 -16.54
C LEU A 94 9.50 8.83 -16.45
N ALA A 95 10.63 8.68 -15.75
CA ALA A 95 11.53 9.77 -15.39
C ALA A 95 11.96 10.65 -16.58
N ASP A 96 12.17 10.03 -17.74
CA ASP A 96 12.66 10.72 -18.95
C ASP A 96 11.59 10.82 -20.06
N ARG A 97 10.31 10.64 -19.72
CA ARG A 97 9.21 10.64 -20.70
C ARG A 97 8.34 11.88 -20.58
N ARG A 98 7.96 12.43 -21.74
CA ARG A 98 6.92 13.46 -21.88
C ARG A 98 5.88 12.92 -22.84
N PHE A 99 4.63 12.91 -22.40
CA PHE A 99 3.49 12.55 -23.23
C PHE A 99 2.84 13.81 -23.78
N HIS A 100 2.41 13.76 -25.04
CA HIS A 100 1.76 14.87 -25.72
C HIS A 100 0.24 14.66 -25.82
N SER A 101 -0.26 13.48 -25.47
CA SER A 101 -1.68 13.17 -25.39
C SER A 101 -1.99 12.15 -24.29
N TYR A 102 -3.26 12.06 -23.91
CA TYR A 102 -3.75 11.06 -22.97
C TYR A 102 -3.60 9.64 -23.53
N GLU A 103 -3.90 9.45 -24.81
CA GLU A 103 -3.82 8.16 -25.51
C GLU A 103 -2.38 7.63 -25.53
N GLU A 104 -1.39 8.53 -25.70
CA GLU A 104 0.02 8.17 -25.64
C GLU A 104 0.41 7.66 -24.25
N ALA A 105 -0.02 8.37 -23.20
CA ALA A 105 0.23 7.97 -21.82
C ALA A 105 -0.44 6.62 -21.48
N GLN A 106 -1.71 6.44 -21.89
CA GLN A 106 -2.45 5.20 -21.68
C GLN A 106 -1.76 4.03 -22.40
N LYS A 107 -1.43 4.19 -23.68
CA LYS A 107 -0.74 3.15 -24.45
C LYS A 107 0.60 2.76 -23.83
N TRP A 108 1.34 3.74 -23.31
CA TRP A 108 2.59 3.47 -22.61
C TRP A 108 2.37 2.69 -21.32
N ILE A 109 1.38 3.06 -20.50
CA ILE A 109 1.03 2.33 -19.27
C ILE A 109 0.63 0.89 -19.60
N ASP A 110 -0.24 0.69 -20.59
CA ASP A 110 -0.70 -0.64 -21.01
C ASP A 110 0.49 -1.51 -21.46
N SER A 111 1.37 -0.94 -22.28
CA SER A 111 2.60 -1.62 -22.74
C SER A 111 3.55 -1.91 -21.59
N TRP A 112 3.70 -0.99 -20.64
CA TRP A 112 4.55 -1.17 -19.46
C TRP A 112 4.02 -2.27 -18.55
N ILE A 113 2.71 -2.32 -18.28
CA ILE A 113 2.09 -3.38 -17.48
C ILE A 113 2.26 -4.73 -18.18
N ALA A 114 1.97 -4.79 -19.48
CA ALA A 114 2.13 -6.02 -20.28
C ALA A 114 3.59 -6.51 -20.34
N SER A 115 4.57 -5.61 -20.21
CA SER A 115 5.99 -5.97 -20.16
C SER A 115 6.43 -6.64 -18.85
N LYS A 116 5.60 -6.60 -17.79
CA LYS A 116 5.93 -7.20 -16.49
C LYS A 116 5.48 -8.64 -16.42
N ASP A 117 6.39 -9.48 -15.97
CA ASP A 117 6.11 -10.89 -15.74
C ASP A 117 5.22 -11.08 -14.49
N MET A 118 4.52 -12.21 -14.41
CA MET A 118 3.65 -12.53 -13.26
C MET A 118 4.41 -12.55 -11.92
N SER A 119 5.69 -12.93 -11.94
CA SER A 119 6.52 -12.96 -10.74
C SER A 119 6.84 -11.55 -10.22
N PHE A 120 6.86 -10.52 -11.08
CA PHE A 120 6.95 -9.12 -10.66
C PHE A 120 5.78 -8.75 -9.74
N PHE A 121 4.53 -9.01 -10.16
CA PHE A 121 3.36 -8.70 -9.33
C PHE A 121 3.33 -9.56 -8.06
N ARG A 122 3.65 -10.86 -8.20
CA ARG A 122 3.71 -11.79 -7.06
C ARG A 122 4.70 -11.30 -6.00
N ARG A 123 5.91 -10.91 -6.39
CA ARG A 123 6.94 -10.38 -5.48
C ARG A 123 6.43 -9.18 -4.68
N GLY A 124 5.76 -8.22 -5.32
CA GLY A 124 5.22 -7.04 -4.65
C GLY A 124 4.27 -7.39 -3.49
N ILE A 125 3.44 -8.41 -3.65
CA ILE A 125 2.55 -8.89 -2.60
C ILE A 125 3.29 -9.73 -1.55
N HIS A 126 4.23 -10.60 -1.97
CA HIS A 126 4.91 -11.52 -1.05
C HIS A 126 5.89 -10.83 -0.10
N VAL A 127 6.32 -9.61 -0.39
CA VAL A 127 7.19 -8.80 0.48
C VAL A 127 6.39 -8.10 1.60
N LEU A 128 5.05 -8.13 1.57
CA LEU A 128 4.22 -7.48 2.60
C LEU A 128 4.51 -7.97 4.04
N PRO A 129 4.59 -9.28 4.33
CA PRO A 129 4.90 -9.74 5.68
C PRO A 129 6.24 -9.22 6.20
N GLU A 130 7.29 -9.24 5.36
CA GLU A 130 8.60 -8.69 5.72
C GLU A 130 8.53 -7.20 6.04
N ARG A 131 7.74 -6.43 5.27
CA ARG A 131 7.53 -5.00 5.52
C ARG A 131 6.76 -4.74 6.81
N TRP A 132 5.71 -5.52 7.09
CA TRP A 132 5.00 -5.41 8.36
C TRP A 132 5.92 -5.72 9.54
N GLU A 133 6.78 -6.74 9.42
CA GLU A 133 7.79 -7.06 10.44
C GLU A 133 8.76 -5.90 10.67
N LYS A 134 9.21 -5.22 9.60
CA LYS A 134 10.05 -4.03 9.72
C LYS A 134 9.35 -2.85 10.39
N VAL A 135 8.05 -2.65 10.17
CA VAL A 135 7.30 -1.62 10.92
C VAL A 135 7.26 -1.95 12.40
N VAL A 136 6.99 -3.22 12.75
CA VAL A 136 6.92 -3.66 14.15
C VAL A 136 8.29 -3.57 14.82
N SER A 137 9.37 -3.99 14.15
CA SER A 137 10.73 -3.87 14.69
C SER A 137 11.24 -2.43 14.80
N SER A 138 10.58 -1.49 14.12
CA SER A 138 10.87 -0.06 14.19
C SER A 138 9.88 0.69 15.08
N ASP A 139 9.13 0.00 15.95
CA ASP A 139 8.11 0.58 16.84
C ASP A 139 7.11 1.50 16.11
N GLY A 140 6.72 1.14 14.88
CA GLY A 140 5.76 1.90 14.06
C GLY A 140 6.38 3.01 13.21
N GLN A 141 7.68 3.30 13.36
CA GLN A 141 8.40 4.31 12.58
C GLN A 141 8.56 3.91 11.11
N TYR A 142 9.00 4.87 10.29
CA TYR A 142 9.45 4.57 8.94
C TYR A 142 10.77 3.80 8.97
N PHE A 143 10.91 2.88 8.03
CA PHE A 143 12.12 2.08 7.82
C PHE A 143 12.68 2.31 6.41
N LYS A 144 13.94 1.91 6.20
CA LYS A 144 14.61 1.94 4.90
C LYS A 144 14.51 0.61 4.16
#